data_AF-A0A1E1W8E4-F1
#
_entry.id   AF-A0A1E1W8E4-F1
#
_cell.length_a   1.000
_cell.length_b   1.000
_cell.length_c   1.000
_cell.angle_alpha   90.00
_cell.angle_beta   90.00
_cell.angle_gamma   90.00
#
_symmetry.space_group_name_H-M   'P 1'
#
loop_
_entity.id
_entity.type
_entity.pdbx_description
1 polymer ?
#
loop_
_entity_poly.entity_id
_entity_poly.type
_entity_poly.pdbx_seq_one_letter_code
_entity_poly.pdbx_strand_id
1 'polypeptide(L)'
;MPSYDESVYNASLLLLNSHPSFGIPYKLPQNAKYIGGYHIDPKVKPLPENLQQIMDRAEHGVIYFSMGSNLRSADMSDYMRNSLLRMFGKLKETVIWKFEDDSANVPTNVHLVKWAPQQSILGKHKYFTSLYCVPPDKFKSHILLFIQKQ
;
A
#
# COMPACT_ATOMS: atom_id res chain seq x y z
N MET A 1 17.85 6.22 -27.13
CA MET A 1 18.30 5.71 -25.82
C MET A 1 18.93 4.34 -26.03
N PRO A 2 19.99 3.99 -25.29
CA PRO A 2 20.52 2.63 -25.29
C PRO A 2 19.45 1.62 -24.89
N SER A 3 19.66 0.34 -25.24
CA SER A 3 18.74 -0.72 -24.81
C SER A 3 18.79 -0.90 -23.29
N TYR A 4 17.76 -1.52 -22.72
CA TYR A 4 17.72 -1.81 -21.28
C TYR A 4 18.95 -2.61 -20.85
N ASP A 5 19.27 -3.67 -21.61
CA ASP A 5 20.42 -4.53 -21.32
C ASP A 5 21.73 -3.75 -21.35
N GLU A 6 21.93 -2.91 -22.36
CA GLU A 6 23.13 -2.07 -22.47
C GLU A 6 23.22 -1.06 -21.31
N SER A 7 22.09 -0.50 -20.89
CA SER A 7 22.02 0.45 -19.77
C SER A 7 22.36 -0.20 -18.43
N VAL A 8 21.95 -1.44 -18.22
CA VAL A 8 22.23 -2.19 -16.98
C VAL A 8 23.73 -2.46 -16.82
N TYR A 9 24.44 -2.79 -17.91
CA TYR A 9 25.86 -3.12 -17.87
C TYR A 9 26.81 -1.93 -18.03
N ASN A 10 26.33 -0.80 -18.56
CA ASN A 10 27.14 0.39 -18.81
C ASN A 10 26.80 1.59 -17.89
N ALA A 11 26.00 1.37 -16.85
CA ALA A 11 25.69 2.41 -15.88
C ALA A 11 26.93 2.75 -15.03
N SER A 12 27.27 4.04 -14.93
CA SER A 12 28.36 4.52 -14.07
C SER A 12 27.98 4.54 -12.58
N LEU A 13 26.68 4.55 -12.26
CA LEU A 13 26.15 4.60 -10.90
C LEU A 13 24.80 3.87 -10.84
N LEU A 14 24.62 3.01 -9.84
CA LEU A 14 23.37 2.30 -9.58
C LEU A 14 22.81 2.72 -8.22
N LEU A 15 21.60 3.27 -8.20
CA LEU A 15 20.93 3.71 -6.96
C LEU A 15 19.82 2.71 -6.60
N LEU A 16 20.01 2.00 -5.49
CA LEU A 16 19.11 0.95 -5.04
C LEU A 16 18.19 1.47 -3.94
N ASN A 17 16.88 1.52 -4.19
CA ASN A 17 15.87 1.86 -3.17
C ASN A 17 15.61 0.67 -2.23
N SER A 18 16.65 0.25 -1.51
CA SER A 18 16.60 -0.81 -0.49
C SER A 18 17.62 -0.50 0.61
N HIS A 19 17.61 -1.29 1.67
CA HIS A 19 18.62 -1.27 2.71
C HIS A 19 19.28 -2.66 2.78
N PRO A 20 20.60 -2.78 2.97
CA PRO A 20 21.30 -4.07 3.00
C PRO A 20 20.80 -5.02 4.09
N SER A 21 20.14 -4.51 5.13
CA SER A 21 19.51 -5.33 6.17
C SER A 21 18.20 -6.01 5.71
N PHE A 22 17.61 -5.59 4.59
CA PHE A 22 16.40 -6.18 4.05
C PHE A 22 16.72 -7.17 2.93
N GLY A 23 16.43 -8.44 3.17
CA GLY A 23 16.54 -9.52 2.17
C GLY A 23 17.87 -10.25 2.19
N ILE A 24 18.10 -11.04 1.14
CA ILE A 24 19.29 -11.88 0.99
C ILE A 24 20.46 -11.00 0.52
N PRO A 25 21.66 -11.13 1.09
CA PRO A 25 22.83 -10.41 0.61
C PRO A 25 23.27 -10.91 -0.77
N TYR A 26 23.53 -10.00 -1.69
CA TYR A 26 24.09 -10.28 -3.02
C TYR A 26 25.33 -9.41 -3.26
N LYS A 27 26.26 -9.93 -4.07
CA LYS A 27 27.44 -9.16 -4.50
C LYS A 27 26.99 -8.08 -5.46
N LEU A 28 27.30 -6.84 -5.12
CA LEU A 28 27.03 -5.66 -5.93
C LEU A 28 28.32 -5.07 -6.49
N PRO A 29 28.30 -4.46 -7.68
CA PRO A 29 29.44 -3.71 -8.17
C PRO A 29 29.70 -2.47 -7.28
N GLN A 30 30.94 -1.97 -7.27
CA GLN A 30 31.34 -0.86 -6.38
C GLN A 30 30.54 0.43 -6.61
N ASN A 31 30.02 0.61 -7.82
CA ASN A 31 29.18 1.72 -8.22
C ASN A 31 27.70 1.57 -7.82
N ALA A 32 27.31 0.51 -7.12
CA ALA A 32 25.98 0.40 -6.54
C ALA A 32 25.93 1.04 -5.14
N LYS A 33 24.92 1.89 -4.89
CA LYS A 33 24.70 2.58 -3.63
C LYS A 33 23.24 2.40 -3.17
N TYR A 34 23.08 1.96 -1.93
CA TYR A 34 21.77 1.88 -1.30
C TYR A 34 21.29 3.28 -0.90
N ILE A 35 20.09 3.64 -1.34
CA ILE A 35 19.39 4.89 -1.03
C ILE A 35 17.96 4.60 -0.57
N GLY A 36 17.75 3.48 0.14
CA GLY A 36 16.44 3.10 0.64
C GLY A 36 15.75 4.24 1.41
N GLY A 37 14.50 4.51 1.07
CA GLY A 37 13.69 5.51 1.76
C GLY A 37 13.98 6.97 1.42
N TYR A 38 14.90 7.27 0.49
CA TYR A 38 15.22 8.66 0.10
C TYR A 38 14.02 9.44 -0.48
N HIS A 39 13.03 8.73 -1.01
CA HIS A 39 11.80 9.30 -1.56
C HIS A 39 10.76 9.63 -0.49
N ILE A 40 11.01 9.28 0.78
CA ILE A 40 10.09 9.55 1.89
C ILE A 40 10.35 10.97 2.39
N ASP A 41 9.31 11.79 2.41
CA ASP A 41 9.40 13.12 2.99
C ASP A 41 9.56 13.00 4.51
N PRO A 42 10.62 13.57 5.11
CA PRO A 42 10.79 13.52 6.56
C PRO A 42 9.69 14.27 7.30
N LYS A 43 8.99 15.21 6.65
CA LYS A 43 7.88 15.96 7.22
C LYS A 43 6.57 15.28 6.88
N VAL A 44 6.08 14.46 7.80
CA VAL A 44 4.75 13.86 7.69
C VAL A 44 3.69 14.95 7.84
N LYS A 45 2.91 15.17 6.77
CA LYS A 45 1.78 16.11 6.81
C LYS A 45 0.68 15.60 7.75
N PRO A 46 -0.05 16.47 8.45
CA PRO A 46 -1.18 16.04 9.28
C PRO A 46 -2.26 15.38 8.43
N LEU A 47 -3.05 14.48 9.03
CA LEU A 47 -4.20 13.93 8.33
C LEU A 47 -5.28 14.99 8.15
N PRO A 48 -6.04 14.93 7.04
CA PRO A 48 -7.32 15.59 6.91
C PRO A 48 -8.24 15.27 8.08
N GLU A 49 -9.01 16.26 8.52
CA GLU A 49 -9.85 16.18 9.72
C GLU A 49 -10.88 15.04 9.65
N ASN A 50 -11.45 14.78 8.48
CA ASN A 50 -12.39 13.67 8.28
C ASN A 50 -11.74 12.30 8.55
N LEU A 51 -10.51 12.08 8.06
CA LEU A 51 -9.77 10.83 8.29
C LEU A 51 -9.31 10.74 9.75
N GLN A 52 -8.90 11.86 10.33
CA GLN A 52 -8.53 11.95 11.75
C GLN A 52 -9.70 11.48 12.64
N GLN A 53 -10.91 12.00 12.42
CA GLN A 53 -12.10 11.62 13.18
C GLN A 53 -12.45 10.14 13.02
N ILE A 54 -12.33 9.57 11.81
CA ILE A 54 -12.56 8.14 11.57
C ILE A 54 -11.57 7.30 12.40
N MET A 55 -10.28 7.65 12.33
CA MET A 55 -9.23 6.93 13.05
C MET A 55 -9.36 7.07 14.58
N ASP A 56 -9.77 8.23 15.07
CA ASP A 56 -9.90 8.48 16.51
C ASP A 56 -11.11 7.75 17.12
N ARG A 57 -12.16 7.52 16.34
CA ARG A 57 -13.33 6.73 16.74
C ARG A 57 -13.12 5.22 16.66
N ALA A 58 -12.02 4.75 16.07
CA ALA A 58 -11.75 3.34 15.87
C ALA A 58 -11.26 2.67 17.17
N GLU A 59 -12.18 2.04 17.92
CA GLU A 59 -11.88 1.38 19.19
C GLU A 59 -11.00 0.14 19.03
N HIS A 60 -11.25 -0.65 17.97
CA HIS A 60 -10.53 -1.90 17.69
C HIS A 60 -9.34 -1.71 16.73
N GLY A 61 -9.04 -0.47 16.37
CA GLY A 61 -7.99 -0.12 15.43
C GLY A 61 -8.44 -0.02 13.99
N VAL A 62 -7.48 0.29 13.12
CA VAL A 62 -7.71 0.72 11.73
C VAL A 62 -6.95 -0.16 10.76
N ILE A 63 -7.63 -0.59 9.71
CA ILE A 63 -7.06 -1.26 8.54
C ILE A 63 -7.09 -0.27 7.39
N TYR A 64 -5.94 -0.01 6.78
CA TYR A 64 -5.86 0.79 5.56
C TYR A 64 -5.66 -0.12 4.35
N PHE A 65 -6.64 -0.12 3.46
CA PHE A 65 -6.62 -0.91 2.24
C PHE A 65 -6.50 -0.01 1.00
N SER A 66 -5.51 -0.31 0.15
CA SER A 66 -5.32 0.39 -1.12
C SER A 66 -4.64 -0.51 -2.15
N MET A 67 -4.93 -0.31 -3.42
CA MET A 67 -4.31 -1.03 -4.54
C MET A 67 -3.13 -0.27 -5.18
N GLY A 68 -2.69 0.82 -4.56
CA GLY A 68 -1.71 1.74 -5.14
C GLY A 68 -2.29 2.63 -6.24
N SER A 69 -1.42 3.14 -7.11
CA SER A 69 -1.77 4.02 -8.23
C SER A 69 -1.97 3.28 -9.57
N ASN A 70 -1.37 2.10 -9.71
CA ASN A 70 -1.35 1.35 -10.97
C ASN A 70 -2.61 0.51 -11.20
N LEU A 71 -3.36 0.23 -10.13
CA LEU A 71 -4.59 -0.55 -10.18
C LEU A 71 -5.68 0.26 -9.50
N ARG A 72 -6.76 0.52 -10.22
CA ARG A 72 -7.93 1.21 -9.67
C ARG A 72 -8.82 0.17 -9.03
N SER A 73 -9.29 0.45 -7.81
CA SER A 73 -10.21 -0.48 -7.16
C SER A 73 -11.57 -0.50 -7.88
N ALA A 74 -11.90 0.56 -8.62
CA ALA A 74 -13.07 0.60 -9.51
C ALA A 74 -13.01 -0.41 -10.67
N ASP A 75 -11.81 -0.81 -11.13
CA ASP A 75 -11.66 -1.78 -12.23
C ASP A 75 -11.75 -3.23 -11.73
N MET A 76 -11.92 -3.43 -10.41
CA MET A 76 -12.12 -4.74 -9.80
C MET A 76 -13.50 -5.29 -10.15
N SER A 77 -13.57 -6.59 -10.50
CA SER A 77 -14.86 -7.24 -10.76
C SER A 77 -15.80 -7.13 -9.55
N ASP A 78 -17.10 -6.99 -9.81
CA ASP A 78 -18.11 -6.87 -8.75
C ASP A 78 -18.05 -8.06 -7.78
N TYR A 79 -17.74 -9.26 -8.28
CA TYR A 79 -17.55 -10.45 -7.45
C TYR A 79 -16.45 -10.26 -6.41
N MET A 80 -15.28 -9.78 -6.85
CA MET A 80 -14.13 -9.54 -5.98
C MET A 80 -14.41 -8.41 -4.99
N ARG A 81 -14.99 -7.30 -5.48
CA ARG A 81 -15.37 -6.15 -4.65
C ARG A 81 -16.34 -6.56 -3.54
N ASN A 82 -17.41 -7.26 -3.90
CA ASN A 82 -18.42 -7.74 -2.94
C ASN A 82 -17.84 -8.77 -1.96
N SER A 83 -16.89 -9.59 -2.40
CA SER A 83 -16.22 -10.54 -1.51
C SER A 83 -15.34 -9.86 -0.47
N LEU A 84 -14.59 -8.83 -0.87
CA LEU A 84 -13.82 -7.99 0.06
C LEU A 84 -14.73 -7.22 1.01
N LEU A 85 -15.81 -6.61 0.54
CA LEU A 85 -16.79 -5.92 1.40
C LEU A 85 -17.41 -6.87 2.44
N ARG A 86 -17.79 -8.09 2.02
CA ARG A 86 -18.30 -9.11 2.96
C ARG A 86 -17.27 -9.54 3.99
N MET A 87 -16.00 -9.64 3.60
CA MET A 87 -14.91 -9.97 4.51
C MET A 87 -14.67 -8.82 5.50
N PHE A 88 -14.53 -7.59 5.01
CA PHE A 88 -14.32 -6.40 5.84
C PHE A 88 -15.47 -6.16 6.81
N GLY A 89 -16.72 -6.40 6.40
CA GLY A 89 -17.88 -6.28 7.29
C GLY A 89 -17.92 -7.27 8.45
N LYS A 90 -17.09 -8.33 8.43
CA LYS A 90 -16.96 -9.28 9.56
C LYS A 90 -15.86 -8.88 10.54
N LEU A 91 -15.02 -7.91 10.19
CA LEU A 91 -13.93 -7.42 11.02
C LEU A 91 -14.48 -6.45 12.08
N LYS A 92 -13.83 -6.40 13.24
CA LYS A 92 -14.19 -5.47 14.31
C LYS A 92 -13.52 -4.12 14.11
N GLU A 93 -12.44 -4.12 13.36
CA GLU A 93 -11.62 -2.97 12.98
C GLU A 93 -12.36 -2.07 11.99
N THR A 94 -12.03 -0.78 12.05
CA THR A 94 -12.46 0.21 11.08
C THR A 94 -11.60 0.07 9.83
N VAL A 95 -12.23 -0.13 8.66
CA VAL A 95 -11.52 -0.28 7.39
C VAL A 95 -11.61 1.02 6.60
N ILE A 96 -10.48 1.63 6.30
CA ILE A 96 -10.37 2.73 5.36
C ILE A 96 -9.93 2.15 4.02
N TRP A 97 -10.80 2.21 3.03
CA TRP A 97 -10.50 1.72 1.68
C TRP A 97 -10.36 2.90 0.72
N LYS A 98 -9.14 3.09 0.17
CA LYS A 98 -8.95 3.98 -0.98
C LYS A 98 -9.68 3.41 -2.19
N PHE A 99 -10.77 4.05 -2.59
CA PHE A 99 -11.64 3.58 -3.67
C PHE A 99 -12.19 4.77 -4.45
N GLU A 100 -12.11 4.69 -5.79
CA GLU A 100 -12.33 5.84 -6.67
C GLU A 100 -13.82 6.11 -7.00
N ASP A 101 -14.73 5.21 -6.62
CA ASP A 101 -16.17 5.29 -6.95
C ASP A 101 -17.07 5.17 -5.70
N ASP A 102 -18.07 6.04 -5.58
CA ASP A 102 -18.94 6.11 -4.40
C ASP A 102 -20.18 5.20 -4.49
N SER A 103 -20.31 4.42 -5.59
CA SER A 103 -21.52 3.66 -5.92
C SER A 103 -21.75 2.38 -5.10
N ALA A 104 -20.78 1.96 -4.27
CA ALA A 104 -20.85 0.70 -3.54
C ALA A 104 -21.59 0.85 -2.20
N ASN A 105 -22.59 -0.02 -1.97
CA ASN A 105 -23.15 -0.20 -0.64
C ASN A 105 -22.11 -0.88 0.26
N VAL A 106 -21.65 -0.17 1.31
CA VAL A 106 -20.57 -0.64 2.18
C VAL A 106 -21.05 -0.93 3.60
N PRO A 107 -20.42 -1.90 4.30
CA PRO A 107 -20.66 -2.11 5.73
C PRO A 107 -20.36 -0.86 6.57
N THR A 108 -20.97 -0.75 7.74
CA THR A 108 -20.84 0.42 8.64
C THR A 108 -19.42 0.67 9.14
N ASN A 109 -18.59 -0.37 9.22
CA ASN A 109 -17.18 -0.26 9.63
C ASN A 109 -16.24 0.04 8.45
N VAL A 110 -16.74 0.17 7.22
CA VAL A 110 -15.95 0.43 6.01
C VAL A 110 -16.17 1.85 5.52
N HIS A 111 -15.09 2.61 5.37
CA HIS A 111 -15.10 3.98 4.88
C HIS A 111 -14.37 4.06 3.54
N LEU A 112 -15.10 4.39 2.48
CA LEU A 112 -14.52 4.65 1.16
C LEU A 112 -13.96 6.06 1.10
N VAL A 113 -12.73 6.19 0.59
CA VAL A 113 -12.08 7.48 0.38
C VAL A 113 -11.45 7.55 -1.00
N LYS A 114 -11.72 8.61 -1.76
CA LYS A 114 -11.13 8.80 -3.10
C LYS A 114 -9.62 9.02 -3.04
N TRP A 115 -9.17 9.66 -1.98
CA TRP A 115 -7.76 9.97 -1.76
C TRP A 115 -7.41 9.87 -0.28
N ALA A 116 -6.21 9.37 0.00
CA ALA A 116 -5.71 9.15 1.34
C ALA A 116 -4.21 9.47 1.42
N PRO A 117 -3.75 10.27 2.39
CA PRO A 117 -2.34 10.56 2.59
C PRO A 117 -1.65 9.36 3.23
N GLN A 118 -1.22 8.40 2.40
CA GLN A 118 -0.68 7.12 2.86
C GLN A 118 0.44 7.26 3.90
N GLN A 119 1.39 8.18 3.73
CA GLN A 119 2.46 8.43 4.71
C GLN A 119 1.92 8.90 6.07
N SER A 120 0.90 9.75 6.08
CA SER A 120 0.29 10.27 7.31
C SER A 120 -0.49 9.19 8.05
N ILE A 121 -1.21 8.33 7.32
CA ILE A 121 -1.92 7.19 7.91
C ILE A 121 -0.92 6.16 8.46
N LEU A 122 0.14 5.85 7.70
CA LEU A 122 1.21 4.92 8.09
C LEU A 122 2.05 5.41 9.26
N GLY A 123 2.31 6.72 9.34
CA GLY A 123 3.13 7.32 10.39
C GLY A 123 2.48 7.33 11.77
N LYS A 124 1.19 6.96 11.88
CA LYS A 124 0.51 6.83 13.18
C LYS A 124 0.76 5.46 13.77
N HIS A 125 1.70 5.39 14.71
CA HIS A 125 2.13 4.18 15.43
C HIS A 125 1.04 3.34 16.11
N LYS A 126 -0.20 3.84 16.23
CA LYS A 126 -1.23 3.20 17.03
C LYS A 126 -2.02 2.11 16.28
N TYR A 127 -2.05 2.13 14.94
CA TYR A 127 -2.97 1.27 14.17
C TYR A 127 -2.45 0.99 12.76
N PHE A 128 -1.80 -0.15 12.50
CA PHE A 128 -1.48 -0.46 11.11
C PHE A 128 -1.48 -1.95 10.75
N THR A 129 -2.44 -2.33 9.91
CA THR A 129 -2.33 -3.46 8.99
C THR A 129 -2.53 -2.90 7.58
N SER A 130 -1.46 -2.81 6.80
CA SER A 130 -1.57 -2.56 5.35
C SER A 130 -2.01 -3.85 4.69
N LEU A 131 -3.01 -3.78 3.83
CA LEU A 131 -3.34 -4.88 2.94
C LEU A 131 -3.10 -4.43 1.51
N TYR A 132 -2.19 -5.11 0.83
CA TYR A 132 -1.95 -4.94 -0.61
C TYR A 132 -2.56 -6.14 -1.35
N CYS A 133 -3.42 -5.88 -2.32
CA CYS A 133 -3.93 -6.90 -3.22
C CYS A 133 -3.03 -6.96 -4.45
N VAL A 134 -2.35 -8.10 -4.66
CA VAL A 134 -1.58 -8.36 -5.88
C VAL A 134 -2.47 -9.08 -6.89
N PRO A 135 -2.61 -8.58 -8.14
CA PRO A 135 -3.38 -9.23 -9.17
C PRO A 135 -2.89 -10.67 -9.48
N PRO A 136 -3.81 -11.62 -9.72
CA PRO A 136 -3.48 -13.02 -9.93
C PRO A 136 -2.73 -13.30 -11.25
N ASP A 137 -2.71 -12.38 -12.20
CA ASP A 137 -1.96 -12.49 -13.46
C ASP A 137 -0.44 -12.56 -13.26
N LYS A 138 0.06 -12.26 -12.05
CA LYS A 138 1.48 -12.43 -11.69
C LYS A 138 1.77 -13.58 -10.72
N PHE A 139 0.75 -14.23 -10.16
CA PHE A 139 0.90 -15.41 -9.29
C PHE A 139 -0.34 -16.30 -9.41
N LYS A 140 -0.14 -17.54 -9.88
CA LYS A 140 -1.22 -18.54 -10.03
C LYS A 140 -2.05 -18.65 -8.74
N SER A 141 -3.33 -18.33 -8.90
CA SER A 141 -4.50 -18.73 -8.10
C SER A 141 -4.56 -18.39 -6.61
N HIS A 142 -3.73 -17.50 -6.08
CA HIS A 142 -3.83 -17.08 -4.67
C HIS A 142 -3.71 -15.56 -4.54
N ILE A 143 -4.76 -14.92 -4.02
CA ILE A 143 -4.67 -13.55 -3.52
C ILE A 143 -3.76 -13.58 -2.30
N LEU A 144 -2.51 -13.13 -2.46
CA LEU A 144 -1.64 -12.86 -1.31
C LEU A 144 -2.02 -11.49 -0.74
N LEU A 145 -2.78 -11.50 0.36
CA LEU A 145 -2.87 -10.36 1.27
C LEU A 145 -1.53 -10.27 2.01
N PHE A 146 -0.67 -9.34 1.61
CA PHE A 146 0.50 -9.01 2.42
C PHE A 146 0.06 -8.12 3.58
N ILE A 147 0.02 -8.71 4.78
CA ILE A 147 -0.03 -7.97 6.04
C ILE A 147 1.40 -7.55 6.36
N GLN A 148 1.77 -6.31 6.04
CA GLN A 148 2.98 -5.73 6.60
C GLN A 148 2.67 -5.20 8.00
N LYS A 149 3.06 -5.97 9.03
CA LYS A 149 3.40 -5.40 10.33
C LYS A 149 4.78 -4.74 10.17
N GLN A 150 4.85 -3.42 10.34
CA GLN A 150 6.11 -2.74 10.61
C GLN A 150 6.43 -2.88 12.09
#